data_AF-A0A7S2AIT0-F1
#
_entry.id   AF-A0A7S2AIT0-F1
#
_cell.length_a   1.000
_cell.length_b   1.000
_cell.length_c   1.000
_cell.angle_alpha   90.00
_cell.angle_beta   90.00
_cell.angle_gamma   90.00
#
_symmetry.space_group_name_H-M   'P 1'
#
loop_
_entity.id
_entity.type
_entity.pdbx_description
1 polymer ?
#
loop_
_entity_poly.entity_id
_entity_poly.type
_entity_poly.pdbx_seq_one_letter_code
_entity_poly.pdbx_strand_id
1 'polypeptide(L)'
;MLCGGCCKKTEQEKLVVPAPELAAAHGASPEITEFNDPFLPKSDLAQKVRPLEEKEDKAATTDKATKPGQSYKDGHAFTITIRRPNPGQSLGVTFDACMPLHIYVSKVGEPGTLSPELQNIRQGDFIIAVNGAQNAAMSQELKEAKPGAELVLDVRRPIEYDVFISKGASLGCGIIYDAQIGNTLSISNVQDGPVQSWNERMRQEGRLPEVVREGDRILSVNGQVSTASDLLTAIREARDLRLRMSRPCFDD
;
A
#
# COMPACT_ATOMS: atom_id res chain seq x y z
N MET A 1 0.89 -25.35 25.69
CA MET A 1 0.58 -26.26 24.57
C MET A 1 0.74 -25.48 23.29
N LEU A 2 1.58 -25.98 22.38
CA LEU A 2 2.09 -25.29 21.19
C LEU A 2 1.00 -25.16 20.11
N CYS A 3 0.80 -23.98 19.55
CA CYS A 3 0.08 -23.80 18.28
C CYS A 3 1.02 -23.09 17.30
N GLY A 4 1.40 -23.81 16.24
CA GLY A 4 2.36 -23.40 15.24
C GLY A 4 1.82 -22.30 14.33
N GLY A 5 2.55 -21.19 14.28
CA GLY A 5 2.34 -20.12 13.32
C GLY A 5 2.64 -20.60 11.90
N CYS A 6 1.61 -20.67 11.07
CA CYS A 6 1.72 -20.85 9.63
C CYS A 6 2.18 -19.52 9.01
N CYS A 7 3.50 -19.32 8.96
CA CYS A 7 4.12 -18.22 8.21
C CYS A 7 4.00 -18.57 6.72
N LYS A 8 2.90 -18.15 6.09
CA LYS A 8 2.76 -18.25 4.63
C LYS A 8 3.85 -17.39 3.99
N LYS A 9 4.53 -17.95 3.00
CA LYS A 9 5.62 -17.32 2.26
C LYS A 9 5.10 -16.01 1.66
N THR A 10 5.77 -14.90 1.94
CA THR A 10 5.62 -13.65 1.20
C THR A 10 6.09 -13.93 -0.23
N GLU A 11 5.16 -14.00 -1.19
CA GLU A 11 5.54 -14.03 -2.61
C GLU A 11 6.13 -12.67 -2.96
N GLN A 12 7.46 -12.59 -2.99
CA GLN A 12 8.15 -11.49 -3.65
C GLN A 12 8.11 -11.76 -5.15
N GLU A 13 7.03 -11.35 -5.82
CA GLU A 13 6.98 -11.37 -7.28
C GLU A 13 7.90 -10.23 -7.79
N LYS A 14 9.16 -10.54 -8.07
CA LYS A 14 10.04 -9.68 -8.87
C LYS A 14 9.48 -9.70 -10.30
N LEU A 15 8.62 -8.73 -10.60
CA LEU A 15 8.08 -8.56 -11.94
C LEU A 15 9.17 -8.04 -12.88
N VAL A 16 9.92 -8.97 -13.49
CA VAL A 16 10.75 -8.67 -14.67
C VAL A 16 9.87 -8.96 -15.88
N VAL A 17 9.32 -7.91 -16.48
CA VAL A 17 8.50 -8.02 -17.69
C VAL A 17 9.45 -8.23 -18.89
N PRO A 18 9.44 -9.40 -19.57
CA PRO A 18 10.25 -9.58 -20.77
C PRO A 18 9.72 -8.67 -21.89
N ALA A 19 10.64 -8.09 -22.67
CA ALA A 19 10.30 -7.35 -23.88
C ALA A 19 9.58 -8.26 -24.90
N PRO A 20 8.60 -7.76 -25.66
CA PRO A 20 7.90 -8.57 -26.64
C PRO A 20 8.85 -8.94 -27.79
N GLU A 21 9.15 -10.22 -27.90
CA GLU A 21 9.85 -10.81 -29.03
C GLU A 21 8.87 -10.89 -30.22
N LEU A 22 9.15 -10.11 -31.26
CA LEU A 22 8.47 -10.21 -32.55
C LEU A 22 8.99 -11.48 -33.27
N ALA A 23 8.15 -12.51 -33.44
CA ALA A 23 8.04 -13.26 -34.70
C ALA A 23 7.02 -14.42 -34.67
N ALA A 24 6.21 -14.44 -35.74
CA ALA A 24 5.84 -15.57 -36.61
C ALA A 24 5.13 -16.83 -36.07
N ALA A 25 4.10 -17.19 -36.84
CA ALA A 25 3.27 -18.38 -36.72
C ALA A 25 4.05 -19.70 -36.90
N HIS A 26 3.72 -20.69 -36.06
CA HIS A 26 3.29 -22.04 -36.48
C HIS A 26 2.85 -22.85 -35.25
N GLY A 27 1.91 -23.76 -35.46
CA GLY A 27 1.10 -24.39 -34.42
C GLY A 27 1.74 -25.58 -33.72
N ALA A 28 1.24 -25.82 -32.51
CA ALA A 28 0.96 -27.12 -31.90
C ALA A 28 0.39 -26.86 -30.49
N SER A 29 -0.85 -27.30 -30.23
CA SER A 29 -1.41 -27.32 -28.87
C SER A 29 -0.73 -28.39 -28.03
N PRO A 30 -0.33 -28.09 -26.79
CA PRO A 30 -0.21 -29.10 -25.75
C PRO A 30 -1.51 -29.20 -24.94
N GLU A 31 -1.93 -30.44 -24.69
CA GLU A 31 -2.96 -30.81 -23.71
C GLU A 31 -2.64 -30.23 -22.34
N ILE A 32 -3.63 -29.56 -21.75
CA ILE A 32 -3.62 -29.11 -20.35
C ILE A 32 -4.23 -30.25 -19.53
N THR A 33 -3.43 -30.83 -18.64
CA THR A 33 -3.92 -31.72 -17.60
C THR A 33 -4.57 -30.90 -16.49
N GLU A 34 -5.83 -31.21 -16.19
CA GLU A 34 -6.62 -30.59 -15.12
C GLU A 34 -5.96 -30.82 -13.75
N PHE A 35 -5.61 -29.74 -13.07
CA PHE A 35 -5.18 -29.75 -11.67
C PHE A 35 -6.43 -29.63 -10.79
N ASN A 36 -6.80 -30.73 -10.13
CA ASN A 36 -7.99 -30.85 -9.30
C ASN A 36 -7.63 -30.46 -7.84
N ASP A 37 -8.02 -29.26 -7.39
CA ASP A 37 -7.79 -28.79 -6.02
C ASP A 37 -8.97 -29.20 -5.10
N PRO A 38 -8.75 -30.03 -4.06
CA PRO A 38 -9.81 -30.56 -3.22
C PRO A 38 -10.36 -29.59 -2.15
N PHE A 39 -9.94 -28.31 -2.11
CA PHE A 39 -10.34 -27.38 -1.04
C PHE A 39 -11.16 -26.15 -1.49
N LEU A 40 -11.70 -26.13 -2.71
CA LEU A 40 -12.65 -25.10 -3.13
C LEU A 40 -14.11 -25.56 -2.94
N PRO A 41 -14.95 -24.81 -2.19
CA PRO A 41 -16.39 -25.00 -2.23
C PRO A 41 -16.92 -24.60 -3.61
N LYS A 42 -17.68 -25.51 -4.25
CA LYS A 42 -18.38 -25.25 -5.52
C LYS A 42 -19.42 -24.15 -5.30
N SER A 43 -19.14 -22.93 -5.76
CA SER A 43 -20.15 -21.86 -5.82
C SER A 43 -20.88 -21.92 -7.16
N ASP A 44 -22.12 -22.38 -7.12
CA ASP A 44 -23.09 -22.21 -8.20
C ASP A 44 -23.40 -20.72 -8.39
N LEU A 45 -22.93 -20.15 -9.49
CA LEU A 45 -23.41 -18.86 -10.00
C LEU A 45 -23.82 -19.01 -11.46
N ALA A 46 -25.08 -19.42 -11.65
CA ALA A 46 -25.79 -19.18 -12.89
C ALA A 46 -26.23 -17.70 -12.93
N GLN A 47 -25.72 -17.00 -13.95
CA GLN A 47 -25.98 -15.60 -14.23
C GLN A 47 -27.45 -15.36 -14.62
N LYS A 48 -28.02 -14.26 -14.13
CA LYS A 48 -29.14 -13.57 -14.79
C LYS A 48 -28.83 -12.07 -14.80
N VAL A 49 -28.15 -11.64 -15.86
CA VAL A 49 -27.86 -10.23 -16.15
C VAL A 49 -29.19 -9.53 -16.46
N ARG A 50 -29.49 -8.44 -15.74
CA ARG A 50 -30.53 -7.46 -16.10
C ARG A 50 -29.85 -6.14 -16.49
N PRO A 51 -30.45 -5.33 -17.38
CA PRO A 51 -29.87 -4.06 -17.82
C PRO A 51 -29.81 -3.05 -16.69
N LEU A 52 -28.69 -2.33 -16.58
CA LEU A 52 -28.52 -1.19 -15.67
C LEU A 52 -29.12 0.06 -16.32
N GLU A 53 -30.14 0.62 -15.67
CA GLU A 53 -30.62 1.97 -15.93
C GLU A 53 -29.65 2.97 -15.29
N GLU A 54 -29.20 3.95 -16.08
CA GLU A 54 -28.40 5.08 -15.63
C GLU A 54 -29.23 5.97 -14.71
N LYS A 55 -28.74 6.19 -13.49
CA LYS A 55 -29.18 7.29 -12.62
C LYS A 55 -27.99 8.18 -12.31
N GLU A 56 -28.13 9.44 -12.72
CA GLU A 56 -27.24 10.54 -12.39
C GLU A 56 -27.37 10.86 -10.89
N ASP A 57 -26.33 10.59 -10.10
CA ASP A 57 -26.21 11.10 -8.74
C ASP A 57 -25.19 12.24 -8.68
N LYS A 58 -25.70 13.44 -8.45
CA LYS A 58 -24.95 14.65 -8.08
C LYS A 58 -24.59 14.58 -6.60
N ALA A 59 -23.31 14.44 -6.30
CA ALA A 59 -22.75 14.79 -4.99
C ALA A 59 -21.43 15.54 -5.18
N ALA A 60 -21.48 16.84 -4.89
CA ALA A 60 -20.32 17.71 -4.83
C ALA A 60 -19.70 17.64 -3.44
N THR A 61 -18.40 17.36 -3.36
CA THR A 61 -17.60 17.59 -2.15
C THR A 61 -16.49 18.57 -2.52
N THR A 62 -16.51 19.73 -1.89
CA THR A 62 -15.58 20.83 -2.15
C THR A 62 -14.49 20.84 -1.07
N ASP A 63 -13.30 20.34 -1.40
CA ASP A 63 -12.11 20.54 -0.57
C ASP A 63 -11.41 21.84 -0.97
N LYS A 64 -11.23 22.71 0.03
CA LYS A 64 -10.58 24.02 -0.10
C LYS A 64 -9.05 23.87 -0.06
N ALA A 65 -8.40 24.43 -1.07
CA ALA A 65 -6.94 24.60 -1.12
C ALA A 65 -6.45 25.67 -0.13
N THR A 66 -5.34 25.41 0.58
CA THR A 66 -4.70 26.34 1.53
C THR A 66 -3.31 26.74 1.05
N LYS A 67 -2.92 28.00 1.29
CA LYS A 67 -1.67 28.66 0.83
C LYS A 67 -0.47 28.41 1.77
N PRO A 68 0.78 28.55 1.28
CA PRO A 68 1.99 28.19 2.03
C PRO A 68 2.57 29.35 2.87
N GLY A 69 3.11 29.03 4.05
CA GLY A 69 3.98 29.92 4.82
C GLY A 69 3.79 29.91 6.34
N GLN A 70 3.98 28.77 7.03
CA GLN A 70 4.23 28.71 8.48
C GLN A 70 5.25 27.61 8.83
N SER A 71 6.09 27.91 9.82
CA SER A 71 7.11 27.06 10.45
C SER A 71 6.44 25.95 11.29
N TYR A 72 6.88 24.70 11.14
CA TYR A 72 6.08 23.48 11.32
C TYR A 72 5.42 23.31 12.72
N LYS A 73 4.14 23.72 12.82
CA LYS A 73 3.24 23.61 13.98
C LYS A 73 2.09 22.61 13.75
N ASP A 74 2.22 21.75 12.75
CA ASP A 74 1.12 20.97 12.18
C ASP A 74 1.17 19.53 12.70
N GLY A 75 0.05 18.99 13.21
CA GLY A 75 -0.08 17.69 13.90
C GLY A 75 0.23 16.43 13.08
N HIS A 76 1.42 16.38 12.47
CA HIS A 76 1.91 15.30 11.61
C HIS A 76 2.82 14.30 12.31
N ALA A 77 3.19 14.51 13.58
CA ALA A 77 4.00 13.58 14.35
C ALA A 77 3.49 13.45 15.78
N PHE A 78 3.41 12.23 16.30
CA PHE A 78 2.99 11.96 17.67
C PHE A 78 3.44 10.57 18.11
N THR A 79 3.57 10.40 19.43
CA THR A 79 3.91 9.10 20.03
C THR A 79 2.67 8.49 20.66
N ILE A 80 2.48 7.19 20.46
CA ILE A 80 1.41 6.41 21.12
C ILE A 80 2.08 5.35 21.99
N THR A 81 1.69 5.27 23.25
CA THR A 81 2.06 4.15 24.12
C THR A 81 0.88 3.19 24.21
N ILE A 82 1.05 1.95 23.76
CA ILE A 82 0.04 0.89 23.89
C ILE A 82 0.59 -0.28 24.70
N ARG A 83 -0.30 -1.05 25.32
CA ARG A 83 0.08 -2.36 25.86
C ARG A 83 -0.28 -3.45 24.88
N ARG A 84 0.67 -4.36 24.63
CA ARG A 84 0.47 -5.53 23.79
C ARG A 84 -0.71 -6.35 24.33
N PRO A 85 -1.76 -6.59 23.52
CA PRO A 85 -2.92 -7.34 23.99
C PRO A 85 -2.55 -8.80 24.27
N ASN A 86 -3.40 -9.48 25.03
CA ASN A 86 -3.28 -10.92 25.23
C ASN A 86 -3.46 -11.67 23.90
N PRO A 87 -2.90 -12.88 23.75
CA PRO A 87 -3.13 -13.69 22.56
C PRO A 87 -4.62 -13.83 22.26
N GLY A 88 -5.03 -13.52 21.03
CA GLY A 88 -6.43 -13.55 20.58
C GLY A 88 -7.20 -12.23 20.74
N GLN A 89 -6.65 -11.24 21.44
CA GLN A 89 -7.22 -9.90 21.50
C GLN A 89 -6.59 -9.00 20.42
N SER A 90 -7.44 -8.32 19.65
CA SER A 90 -7.03 -7.38 18.60
C SER A 90 -6.78 -5.99 19.18
N LEU A 91 -5.85 -5.24 18.57
CA LEU A 91 -5.68 -3.80 18.81
C LEU A 91 -6.76 -2.95 18.10
N GLY A 92 -7.58 -3.58 17.25
CA GLY A 92 -8.51 -2.87 16.37
C GLY A 92 -7.80 -2.16 15.22
N VAL A 93 -6.53 -2.48 14.94
CA VAL A 93 -5.75 -1.87 13.85
C VAL A 93 -5.04 -2.97 13.06
N THR A 94 -5.05 -2.85 11.74
CA THR A 94 -4.27 -3.70 10.83
C THR A 94 -3.06 -2.90 10.35
N PHE A 95 -1.89 -3.52 10.49
CA PHE A 95 -0.62 -2.98 10.03
C PHE A 95 -0.17 -3.73 8.77
N ASP A 96 0.31 -2.97 7.78
CA ASP A 96 1.05 -3.48 6.65
C ASP A 96 2.54 -3.19 6.87
N ALA A 97 3.31 -4.26 7.08
CA ALA A 97 4.75 -4.24 7.31
C ALA A 97 5.53 -4.85 6.13
N CYS A 98 4.99 -4.77 4.90
CA CYS A 98 5.65 -5.31 3.71
C CYS A 98 6.98 -4.63 3.40
N MET A 99 7.09 -3.33 3.69
CA MET A 99 8.34 -2.57 3.57
C MET A 99 9.11 -2.58 4.88
N PRO A 100 10.45 -2.71 4.83
CA PRO A 100 11.27 -2.60 6.04
C PRO A 100 11.37 -1.17 6.55
N LEU A 101 11.13 -0.12 5.76
CA LEU A 101 11.40 1.27 6.17
C LEU A 101 10.43 1.82 7.23
N HIS A 102 9.16 1.46 7.14
CA HIS A 102 8.09 1.92 8.02
C HIS A 102 6.92 0.94 7.96
N ILE A 103 6.08 0.96 8.98
CA ILE A 103 4.87 0.15 9.04
C ILE A 103 3.67 1.06 8.73
N TYR A 104 2.83 0.64 7.78
CA TYR A 104 1.69 1.41 7.33
C TYR A 104 0.41 0.98 8.05
N VAL A 105 -0.41 1.94 8.48
CA VAL A 105 -1.72 1.66 9.08
C VAL A 105 -2.73 1.45 7.96
N SER A 106 -2.92 0.19 7.57
CA SER A 106 -3.76 -0.18 6.42
C SER A 106 -5.24 -0.12 6.73
N LYS A 107 -5.65 -0.42 7.96
CA LYS A 107 -7.04 -0.35 8.41
C LYS A 107 -7.12 -0.01 9.88
N VAL A 108 -8.06 0.86 10.22
CA VAL A 108 -8.48 1.14 11.60
C VAL A 108 -9.89 0.58 11.76
N GLY A 109 -10.12 -0.18 12.82
CA GLY A 109 -11.40 -0.79 13.14
C GLY A 109 -12.44 0.25 13.58
N GLU A 110 -13.69 -0.21 13.70
CA GLU A 110 -14.79 0.65 14.09
C GLU A 110 -14.57 1.28 15.48
N PRO A 111 -15.09 2.50 15.73
CA PRO A 111 -15.07 3.12 17.05
C PRO A 111 -15.59 2.16 18.12
N GLY A 112 -14.77 1.87 19.14
CA GLY A 112 -15.06 0.89 20.21
C GLY A 112 -14.30 -0.43 20.09
N THR A 113 -13.71 -0.74 18.93
CA THR A 113 -12.73 -1.85 18.79
C THR A 113 -11.29 -1.40 19.05
N LEU A 114 -11.04 -0.09 18.96
CA LEU A 114 -9.76 0.53 19.27
C LEU A 114 -9.53 0.64 20.77
N SER A 115 -8.30 0.39 21.19
CA SER A 115 -7.89 0.75 22.54
C SER A 115 -7.92 2.28 22.69
N PRO A 116 -8.16 2.82 23.91
CA PRO A 116 -8.21 4.26 24.14
C PRO A 116 -6.95 5.01 23.65
N GLU A 117 -5.80 4.35 23.74
CA GLU A 117 -4.51 4.89 23.32
C GLU A 117 -4.40 5.05 21.79
N LEU A 118 -5.16 4.25 21.03
CA LEU A 118 -5.18 4.28 19.56
C LEU A 118 -6.27 5.17 18.97
N GLN A 119 -7.03 5.91 19.78
CA GLN A 119 -8.12 6.78 19.27
C GLN A 119 -7.63 7.84 18.26
N ASN A 120 -6.37 8.24 18.36
CA ASN A 120 -5.77 9.21 17.44
C ASN A 120 -5.16 8.58 16.19
N ILE A 121 -5.02 7.25 16.10
CA ILE A 121 -4.46 6.62 14.90
C ILE A 121 -5.48 6.68 13.75
N ARG A 122 -5.01 6.90 12.53
CA ARG A 122 -5.85 6.89 11.33
C ARG A 122 -5.27 5.94 10.29
N GLN A 123 -6.15 5.45 9.43
CA GLN A 123 -5.72 4.81 8.20
C GLN A 123 -4.85 5.79 7.41
N GLY A 124 -3.74 5.31 6.87
CA GLY A 124 -2.76 6.17 6.18
C GLY A 124 -1.57 6.58 7.04
N ASP A 125 -1.65 6.42 8.36
CA ASP A 125 -0.53 6.73 9.25
C ASP A 125 0.65 5.78 9.03
N PHE A 126 1.83 6.29 9.35
CA PHE A 126 3.09 5.54 9.31
C PHE A 126 3.67 5.41 10.71
N ILE A 127 3.96 4.19 11.13
CA ILE A 127 4.80 3.93 12.31
C ILE A 127 6.25 3.90 11.82
N ILE A 128 7.05 4.82 12.32
CA ILE A 128 8.46 5.01 11.94
C ILE A 128 9.43 4.45 12.98
N ALA A 129 8.97 4.20 14.21
CA ALA A 129 9.72 3.48 15.22
C ALA A 129 8.79 2.74 16.19
N VAL A 130 9.31 1.65 16.77
CA VAL A 130 8.66 0.87 17.84
C VAL A 130 9.68 0.65 18.94
N ASN A 131 9.44 1.18 20.13
CA ASN A 131 10.41 1.17 21.25
C ASN A 131 11.80 1.71 20.85
N GLY A 132 11.84 2.68 19.95
CA GLY A 132 13.07 3.22 19.36
C GLY A 132 13.72 2.33 18.29
N ALA A 133 13.26 1.09 18.08
CA ALA A 133 13.67 0.28 16.95
C ALA A 133 13.11 0.89 15.65
N GLN A 134 13.92 0.90 14.59
CA GLN A 134 13.58 1.46 13.29
C GLN A 134 13.83 0.45 12.18
N ASN A 135 13.34 0.76 10.97
CA ASN A 135 13.45 -0.09 9.80
C ASN A 135 13.00 -1.55 10.07
N ALA A 136 13.69 -2.53 9.49
CA ALA A 136 13.34 -3.95 9.61
C ALA A 136 13.24 -4.46 11.06
N ALA A 137 13.89 -3.78 12.02
CA ALA A 137 13.82 -4.13 13.43
C ALA A 137 12.44 -3.83 14.06
N MET A 138 11.64 -2.91 13.51
CA MET A 138 10.29 -2.62 14.01
C MET A 138 9.36 -3.83 13.94
N SER A 139 9.38 -4.54 12.80
CA SER A 139 8.57 -5.74 12.61
C SER A 139 8.96 -6.86 13.56
N GLN A 140 10.26 -6.95 13.89
CA GLN A 140 10.76 -7.90 14.88
C GLN A 140 10.29 -7.51 16.29
N GLU A 141 10.44 -6.24 16.68
CA GLU A 141 9.99 -5.71 17.97
C GLU A 141 8.49 -5.97 18.20
N LEU A 142 7.64 -5.67 17.22
CA LEU A 142 6.20 -5.95 17.30
C LEU A 142 5.87 -7.44 17.39
N LYS A 143 6.67 -8.30 16.75
CA LYS A 143 6.43 -9.75 16.72
C LYS A 143 6.87 -10.42 18.03
N GLU A 144 7.98 -9.97 18.60
CA GLU A 144 8.59 -10.56 19.80
C GLU A 144 8.03 -9.99 21.12
N ALA A 145 7.31 -8.87 21.04
CA ALA A 145 6.61 -8.27 22.18
C ALA A 145 5.72 -9.29 22.90
N LYS A 146 6.02 -9.54 24.18
CA LYS A 146 5.24 -10.43 25.04
C LYS A 146 3.87 -9.80 25.36
N PRO A 147 2.82 -10.60 25.61
CA PRO A 147 1.56 -10.08 26.14
C PRO A 147 1.78 -9.19 27.37
N GLY A 148 1.11 -8.03 27.39
CA GLY A 148 1.25 -7.04 28.46
C GLY A 148 2.50 -6.14 28.37
N ALA A 149 3.43 -6.40 27.44
CA ALA A 149 4.55 -5.51 27.19
C ALA A 149 4.06 -4.14 26.72
N GLU A 150 4.74 -3.09 27.15
CA GLU A 150 4.49 -1.73 26.68
C GLU A 150 5.22 -1.51 25.34
N LEU A 151 4.51 -0.92 24.38
CA LEU A 151 5.01 -0.58 23.06
C LEU A 151 4.84 0.92 22.85
N VAL A 152 5.94 1.62 22.58
CA VAL A 152 5.98 3.04 22.25
C VAL A 152 6.11 3.15 20.75
N LEU A 153 5.07 3.65 20.08
CA LEU A 153 4.99 3.80 18.64
C LEU A 153 5.23 5.27 18.28
N ASP A 154 6.25 5.54 17.49
CA ASP A 154 6.43 6.86 16.90
C ASP A 154 5.68 6.90 15.56
N VAL A 155 4.67 7.76 15.48
CA VAL A 155 3.72 7.83 14.37
C VAL A 155 3.90 9.13 13.60
N ARG A 156 3.88 9.04 12.27
CA ARG A 156 3.88 10.15 11.35
C ARG A 156 2.63 10.11 10.46
N ARG A 157 1.98 11.26 10.31
CA ARG A 157 0.93 11.46 9.31
C ARG A 157 1.56 11.48 7.92
N PRO A 158 0.84 10.99 6.91
CA PRO A 158 1.31 11.05 5.54
C PRO A 158 1.31 12.50 5.02
N ILE A 159 2.22 12.77 4.08
CA ILE A 159 2.00 13.74 3.02
C ILE A 159 1.54 13.00 1.78
N GLU A 160 0.54 13.54 1.08
CA GLU A 160 0.03 12.99 -0.17
C GLU A 160 0.34 13.93 -1.34
N TYR A 161 0.62 13.35 -2.51
CA TYR A 161 0.90 14.11 -3.74
C TYR A 161 0.57 13.29 -4.98
N ASP A 162 0.31 13.98 -6.10
CA ASP A 162 -0.04 13.33 -7.36
C ASP A 162 1.19 13.23 -8.29
N VAL A 163 1.30 12.11 -8.98
CA VAL A 163 2.34 11.81 -9.97
C VAL A 163 1.69 11.48 -11.31
N PHE A 164 2.12 12.16 -12.37
CA PHE A 164 1.56 12.00 -13.72
C PHE A 164 2.60 11.43 -14.69
N ILE A 165 2.41 10.17 -15.07
CA ILE A 165 3.39 9.40 -15.85
C ILE A 165 2.70 8.78 -17.06
N SER A 166 3.34 8.88 -18.23
CA SER A 166 3.01 8.01 -19.38
C SER A 166 3.97 6.83 -19.37
N LYS A 167 3.48 5.62 -19.09
CA LYS A 167 4.31 4.42 -19.01
C LYS A 167 4.65 3.90 -20.41
N GLY A 168 5.85 3.35 -20.54
CA GLY A 168 6.24 2.53 -21.68
C GLY A 168 5.86 1.06 -21.42
N ALA A 169 6.80 0.16 -21.66
CA ALA A 169 6.65 -1.24 -21.29
C ALA A 169 6.58 -1.46 -19.77
N SER A 170 7.24 -0.60 -18.99
CA SER A 170 7.27 -0.66 -17.52
C SER A 170 7.15 0.75 -16.91
N LEU A 171 6.94 0.80 -15.59
CA LEU A 171 6.88 2.04 -14.82
C LEU A 171 8.28 2.56 -14.42
N GLY A 172 9.31 1.69 -14.45
CA GLY A 172 10.66 2.03 -13.99
C GLY A 172 10.82 2.03 -12.47
N CYS A 173 10.09 1.17 -11.75
CA CYS A 173 10.24 1.01 -10.31
C CYS A 173 9.87 -0.41 -9.86
N GLY A 174 10.46 -0.85 -8.75
CA GLY A 174 10.02 -2.04 -8.04
C GLY A 174 8.79 -1.73 -7.20
N ILE A 175 7.85 -2.67 -7.17
CA ILE A 175 6.63 -2.60 -6.37
C ILE A 175 6.57 -3.82 -5.46
N ILE A 176 6.27 -3.61 -4.17
CA ILE A 176 5.92 -4.68 -3.24
C ILE A 176 4.58 -4.38 -2.58
N TYR A 177 3.85 -5.43 -2.23
CA TYR A 177 2.54 -5.31 -1.62
C TYR A 177 2.17 -6.60 -0.88
N ASP A 178 1.23 -6.48 0.05
CA ASP A 178 0.56 -7.62 0.66
C ASP A 178 -0.72 -7.94 -0.13
N ALA A 179 -0.76 -9.10 -0.81
CA ALA A 179 -1.89 -9.50 -1.64
C ALA A 179 -3.15 -9.87 -0.84
N GLN A 180 -3.05 -10.07 0.47
CA GLN A 180 -4.15 -10.52 1.33
C GLN A 180 -4.83 -9.35 2.05
N ILE A 181 -4.03 -8.42 2.58
CA ILE A 181 -4.53 -7.30 3.41
C ILE A 181 -4.20 -5.92 2.86
N GLY A 182 -3.35 -5.83 1.83
CA GLY A 182 -2.87 -4.57 1.27
C GLY A 182 -3.93 -3.89 0.40
N ASN A 183 -4.14 -2.60 0.66
CA ASN A 183 -4.96 -1.69 -0.15
C ASN A 183 -4.13 -0.59 -0.83
N THR A 184 -2.80 -0.75 -0.82
CA THR A 184 -1.83 0.20 -1.38
C THR A 184 -0.61 -0.58 -1.89
N LEU A 185 0.17 0.03 -2.77
CA LEU A 185 1.40 -0.55 -3.31
C LEU A 185 2.61 0.23 -2.81
N SER A 186 3.70 -0.43 -2.42
CA SER A 186 4.91 0.26 -1.95
C SER A 186 6.00 0.26 -3.01
N ILE A 187 6.67 1.40 -3.19
CA ILE A 187 7.84 1.53 -4.06
C ILE A 187 9.06 0.95 -3.33
N SER A 188 9.61 -0.15 -3.85
CA SER A 188 10.79 -0.81 -3.26
C SER A 188 12.10 -0.29 -3.84
N ASN A 189 12.11 0.19 -5.06
CA ASN A 189 13.22 0.94 -5.64
C ASN A 189 12.75 1.75 -6.86
N VAL A 190 13.48 2.81 -7.18
CA VAL A 190 13.34 3.54 -8.45
C VAL A 190 14.46 3.08 -9.38
N GLN A 191 14.11 2.78 -10.63
CA GLN A 191 15.01 2.30 -11.68
C GLN A 191 14.90 3.22 -12.90
N ASP A 192 15.74 3.01 -13.90
CA ASP A 192 15.64 3.74 -15.15
C ASP A 192 14.28 3.53 -15.81
N GLY A 193 13.63 4.63 -16.19
CA GLY A 193 12.31 4.60 -16.80
C GLY A 193 11.44 5.81 -16.44
N PRO A 194 10.13 5.71 -16.70
CA PRO A 194 9.20 6.83 -16.56
C PRO A 194 9.16 7.49 -15.17
N VAL A 195 9.25 6.72 -14.07
CA VAL A 195 9.34 7.29 -12.70
C VAL A 195 10.63 8.08 -12.49
N GLN A 196 11.77 7.59 -12.99
CA GLN A 196 13.03 8.33 -12.87
C GLN A 196 12.99 9.63 -13.70
N SER A 197 12.44 9.60 -14.92
CA SER A 197 12.23 10.82 -15.71
C SER A 197 11.29 11.82 -15.04
N TRP A 198 10.23 11.34 -14.37
CA TRP A 198 9.37 12.17 -13.52
C TRP A 198 10.21 12.85 -12.42
N ASN A 199 11.00 12.07 -11.69
CA ASN A 199 11.83 12.56 -10.59
C ASN A 199 12.84 13.63 -11.04
N GLU A 200 13.50 13.42 -12.17
CA GLU A 200 14.44 14.38 -12.75
C GLU A 200 13.76 15.70 -13.08
N ARG A 201 12.59 15.64 -13.72
CA ARG A 201 11.79 16.82 -14.02
C ARG A 201 11.37 17.56 -12.74
N MET A 202 10.87 16.85 -11.72
CA MET A 202 10.48 17.48 -10.46
C MET A 202 11.66 18.17 -9.77
N ARG A 203 12.87 17.58 -9.82
CA ARG A 203 14.09 18.23 -9.29
C ARG A 203 14.46 19.49 -10.06
N GLN A 204 14.39 19.45 -11.40
CA GLN A 204 14.66 20.62 -12.25
C GLN A 204 13.67 21.76 -12.00
N GLU A 205 12.41 21.42 -11.71
CA GLU A 205 11.35 22.37 -11.36
C GLU A 205 11.40 22.83 -9.89
N GLY A 206 12.32 22.31 -9.06
CA GLY A 206 12.39 22.63 -7.63
C GLY A 206 11.29 22.00 -6.77
N ARG A 207 10.55 21.03 -7.29
CA ARG A 207 9.42 20.33 -6.64
C ARG A 207 9.89 19.08 -5.91
N LEU A 208 10.89 19.23 -5.04
CA LEU A 208 11.50 18.12 -4.29
C LEU A 208 10.53 17.25 -3.46
N PRO A 209 9.44 17.80 -2.88
CA PRO A 209 8.43 16.99 -2.18
C PRO A 209 7.70 15.98 -3.07
N GLU A 210 7.62 16.22 -4.38
CA GLU A 210 6.90 15.37 -5.35
C GLU A 210 7.80 14.33 -6.04
N VAL A 211 9.09 14.30 -5.69
CA VAL A 211 10.02 13.27 -6.14
C VAL A 211 9.64 11.95 -5.48
N VAL A 212 9.39 10.93 -6.29
CA VAL A 212 9.13 9.55 -5.87
C VAL A 212 10.43 8.92 -5.34
N ARG A 213 10.35 8.25 -4.20
CA ARG A 213 11.46 7.61 -3.47
C ARG A 213 11.03 6.20 -3.03
N GLU A 214 12.02 5.40 -2.64
CA GLU A 214 11.77 4.14 -1.95
C GLU A 214 10.95 4.39 -0.67
N GLY A 215 10.00 3.50 -0.41
CA GLY A 215 9.07 3.59 0.72
C GLY A 215 7.79 4.38 0.42
N ASP A 216 7.71 5.12 -0.68
CA ASP A 216 6.45 5.77 -1.03
C ASP A 216 5.36 4.73 -1.31
N ARG A 217 4.11 5.09 -1.03
CA ARG A 217 2.95 4.23 -1.28
C ARG A 217 2.05 4.81 -2.35
N ILE A 218 1.64 3.99 -3.31
CA ILE A 218 0.59 4.31 -4.28
C ILE A 218 -0.75 3.99 -3.60
N LEU A 219 -1.54 5.03 -3.34
CA LEU A 219 -2.87 4.96 -2.73
C LEU A 219 -3.97 4.72 -3.77
N SER A 220 -3.81 5.29 -4.96
CA SER A 220 -4.79 5.16 -6.04
C SER A 220 -4.14 5.28 -7.41
N VAL A 221 -4.81 4.70 -8.41
CA VAL A 221 -4.39 4.72 -9.82
C VAL A 221 -5.55 5.24 -10.64
N ASN A 222 -5.38 6.38 -11.32
CA ASN A 222 -6.42 7.02 -12.12
C ASN A 222 -7.72 7.29 -11.33
N GLY A 223 -7.58 7.60 -10.04
CA GLY A 223 -8.71 7.85 -9.13
C GLY A 223 -9.31 6.58 -8.50
N GLN A 224 -8.91 5.38 -8.94
CA GLN A 224 -9.35 4.12 -8.36
C GLN A 224 -8.58 3.81 -7.08
N VAL A 225 -9.30 3.67 -5.96
CA VAL A 225 -8.80 3.11 -4.68
C VAL A 225 -9.38 1.70 -4.56
N SER A 226 -8.54 0.68 -4.46
CA SER A 226 -8.98 -0.72 -4.41
C SER A 226 -7.97 -1.60 -3.66
N THR A 227 -8.09 -2.92 -3.79
CA THR A 227 -7.06 -3.87 -3.32
C THR A 227 -5.74 -3.65 -4.05
N ALA A 228 -4.62 -4.03 -3.42
CA ALA A 228 -3.30 -3.93 -4.05
C ALA A 228 -3.24 -4.65 -5.42
N SER A 229 -3.86 -5.83 -5.54
CA SER A 229 -3.91 -6.59 -6.80
C SER A 229 -4.66 -5.85 -7.91
N ASP A 230 -5.76 -5.17 -7.58
CA ASP A 230 -6.52 -4.38 -8.55
C ASP A 230 -5.73 -3.12 -8.97
N LEU A 231 -5.08 -2.46 -8.02
CA LEU A 231 -4.22 -1.31 -8.31
C LEU A 231 -3.07 -1.70 -9.24
N LEU A 232 -2.46 -2.87 -9.02
CA LEU A 232 -1.39 -3.38 -9.88
C LEU A 232 -1.91 -3.70 -11.29
N THR A 233 -3.12 -4.28 -11.38
CA THR A 233 -3.80 -4.51 -12.67
C THR A 233 -4.06 -3.19 -13.40
N ALA A 234 -4.58 -2.18 -12.70
CA ALA A 234 -4.82 -0.85 -13.28
C ALA A 234 -3.52 -0.20 -13.81
N ILE A 235 -2.39 -0.35 -13.11
CA ILE A 235 -1.07 0.11 -13.58
C ILE A 235 -0.63 -0.65 -14.83
N ARG A 236 -0.94 -1.95 -14.95
CA ARG A 236 -0.57 -2.76 -16.12
C ARG A 236 -1.38 -2.37 -17.36
N GLU A 237 -2.66 -2.08 -17.19
CA GLU A 237 -3.60 -1.82 -18.29
C GLU A 237 -3.52 -0.39 -18.84
N ALA A 238 -3.29 0.61 -17.99
CA ALA A 238 -3.33 2.02 -18.40
C ALA A 238 -1.95 2.55 -18.84
N ARG A 239 -1.88 3.15 -20.03
CA ARG A 239 -0.65 3.82 -20.50
C ARG A 239 -0.37 5.11 -19.73
N ASP A 240 -1.39 5.95 -19.57
CA ASP A 240 -1.27 7.20 -18.83
C ASP A 240 -1.81 7.02 -17.41
N LEU A 241 -0.98 7.38 -16.45
CA LEU A 241 -1.18 7.10 -15.04
C LEU A 241 -1.17 8.42 -14.26
N ARG A 242 -2.24 8.65 -13.51
CA ARG A 242 -2.29 9.55 -12.36
C ARG A 242 -2.21 8.70 -11.09
N LEU A 243 -1.06 8.69 -10.45
CA LEU A 243 -0.82 7.96 -9.20
C LEU A 243 -0.95 8.94 -8.03
N ARG A 244 -1.83 8.62 -7.08
CA ARG A 244 -1.82 9.33 -5.78
C ARG A 244 -0.82 8.63 -4.87
N MET A 245 0.20 9.36 -4.46
CA MET A 245 1.30 8.88 -3.62
C MET A 245 1.11 9.30 -2.17
N SER A 246 1.74 8.58 -1.26
CA SER A 246 1.81 8.88 0.17
C SER A 246 3.18 8.55 0.74
N ARG A 247 3.69 9.43 1.61
CA ARG A 247 4.99 9.27 2.29
C ARG A 247 4.86 9.74 3.75
N PRO A 248 5.59 9.15 4.72
CA PRO A 248 5.71 9.74 6.06
C PRO A 248 6.22 11.18 5.99
N CYS A 249 5.57 12.10 6.69
CA CYS A 249 6.07 13.46 6.84
C CYS A 249 7.31 13.46 7.74
N PHE A 250 8.48 13.76 7.18
CA PHE A 250 9.69 14.06 7.93
C PHE A 250 9.90 15.57 7.89
N ASP A 251 10.37 16.11 9.02
CA ASP A 251 10.84 17.50 9.09
C ASP A 251 12.18 17.51 8.33
N ASP A 252 12.16 18.01 7.08
CA ASP A 252 13.35 18.17 6.21
C ASP A 252 14.36 19.18 6.80
#